data_AF-A0A4V1UF02-F1
#
_entry.id   AF-A0A4V1UF02-F1
#
_cell.length_a   1.000
_cell.length_b   1.000
_cell.length_c   1.000
_cell.angle_alpha   90.00
_cell.angle_beta   90.00
_cell.angle_gamma   90.00
#
_symmetry.space_group_name_H-M   'P 1'
#
loop_
_entity.id
_entity.type
_entity.pdbx_description
1 polymer ?
#
loop_
_entity_poly.entity_id
_entity_poly.type
_entity_poly.pdbx_seq_one_letter_code
_entity_poly.pdbx_strand_id
1 'polypeptide(L)'
;MLVKANELRTAGSAARRISADGEAGNSAGNDGAGGGGAGGTLFLEVNSWNVVAAAPLTMSAGGANGGNVGDPNRHGGGAGGGQGAILFSSIQPTTNTTTTTATGTGGLNSTGGTRAANGAGVANSGVVTTTFIVLPVKLISFSGTIDAGASLQWITENEKSFSHFEIQFSEDGNKFYGVGKISANGGNGRQTYNFNSKVTHAGIHYYRLKMVDNDGKFIYSKIITLRRSENNNAGISIFPNPAT
;
A
#
# COMPACT_ATOMS: atom_id res chain seq x y z
N MET A 1 -3.10 -0.65 15.63
CA MET A 1 -3.03 0.76 15.22
C MET A 1 -2.73 0.83 13.73
N LEU A 2 -3.48 1.63 12.96
CA LEU A 2 -3.25 1.91 11.55
C LEU A 2 -2.76 3.35 11.39
N VAL A 3 -1.67 3.56 10.65
CA VAL A 3 -1.21 4.89 10.21
C VAL A 3 -1.24 4.91 8.69
N LYS A 4 -2.01 5.82 8.12
CA LYS A 4 -2.19 5.96 6.67
C LYS A 4 -1.80 7.37 6.23
N ALA A 5 -0.83 7.48 5.34
CA ALA A 5 -0.39 8.76 4.78
C ALA A 5 0.17 8.59 3.37
N ASN A 6 0.19 9.68 2.59
CA ASN A 6 0.99 9.68 1.37
C ASN A 6 2.48 9.87 1.72
N GLU A 7 2.78 10.91 2.49
CA GLU A 7 4.12 11.17 3.04
C GLU A 7 4.02 11.29 4.57
N LEU A 8 4.96 10.70 5.29
CA LEU A 8 5.17 10.94 6.71
C LEU A 8 6.42 11.78 6.91
N ARG A 9 6.25 12.97 7.50
CA ARG A 9 7.32 13.94 7.74
C ARG A 9 7.52 14.19 9.23
N THR A 10 8.76 14.25 9.69
CA THR A 10 9.07 14.82 11.00
C THR A 10 9.60 16.25 10.86
N ALA A 11 9.29 17.09 11.84
CA ALA A 11 9.70 18.49 11.88
C ALA A 11 9.94 18.93 13.33
N GLY A 12 10.73 20.00 13.48
CA GLY A 12 11.18 20.52 14.78
C GLY A 12 12.45 19.84 15.29
N SER A 13 12.69 19.95 16.59
CA SER A 13 13.94 19.54 17.26
C SER A 13 13.76 18.39 18.28
N ALA A 14 12.58 17.78 18.32
CA ALA A 14 12.26 16.74 19.29
C ALA A 14 11.93 15.42 18.59
N ALA A 15 12.33 14.31 19.22
CA ALA A 15 12.00 12.98 18.74
C ALA A 15 10.48 12.76 18.63
N ARG A 16 10.09 11.87 17.73
CA ARG A 16 8.70 11.44 17.51
C ARG A 16 8.58 9.96 17.81
N ARG A 17 7.44 9.55 18.34
CA ARG A 17 7.15 8.15 18.64
C ARG A 17 5.78 7.75 18.11
N ILE A 18 5.74 6.62 17.44
CA ILE A 18 4.51 5.88 17.13
C ILE A 18 4.64 4.55 17.84
N SER A 19 3.76 4.29 18.79
CA SER A 19 3.87 3.14 19.67
C SER A 19 2.56 2.37 19.71
N ALA A 20 2.69 1.05 19.61
CA ALA A 20 1.67 0.10 20.03
C ALA A 20 2.23 -0.79 21.15
N ASP A 21 3.16 -0.27 21.96
CA ASP A 21 3.75 -1.01 23.07
C ASP A 21 2.69 -1.38 24.12
N GLY A 22 2.94 -2.49 24.81
CA GLY A 22 2.14 -2.89 25.96
C GLY A 22 2.32 -1.96 27.15
N GLU A 23 1.42 -2.08 28.12
CA GLU A 23 1.50 -1.31 29.37
C GLU A 23 2.22 -2.07 30.47
N ALA A 24 3.02 -1.37 31.26
CA ALA A 24 3.77 -2.00 32.35
C ALA A 24 2.82 -2.53 33.44
N GLY A 25 3.20 -3.67 34.01
CA GLY A 25 2.46 -4.26 35.12
C GLY A 25 2.61 -3.43 36.39
N ASN A 26 1.52 -3.30 37.15
CA ASN A 26 1.55 -2.65 38.46
C ASN A 26 2.38 -3.48 39.44
N SER A 27 3.30 -2.80 40.13
CA SER A 27 4.05 -3.43 41.22
C SER A 27 3.16 -3.60 42.44
N ALA A 28 3.45 -4.63 43.22
CA ALA A 28 2.66 -5.10 44.35
C ALA A 28 3.50 -5.07 45.65
N GLY A 29 2.82 -5.08 46.79
CA GLY A 29 3.45 -5.11 48.10
C GLY A 29 3.80 -6.55 48.48
N ASN A 30 3.02 -7.10 49.41
CA ASN A 30 3.08 -8.49 49.87
C ASN A 30 2.07 -9.40 49.13
N ASP A 31 1.65 -8.99 47.94
CA ASP A 31 0.73 -9.70 47.07
C ASP A 31 1.36 -9.93 45.68
N GLY A 32 0.59 -10.57 44.79
CA GLY A 32 1.05 -10.81 43.42
C GLY A 32 1.05 -9.54 42.57
N ALA A 33 2.11 -9.31 41.81
CA ALA A 33 2.22 -8.14 40.93
C ALA A 33 1.51 -8.36 39.58
N GLY A 34 1.07 -7.27 38.96
CA GLY A 34 0.42 -7.30 37.65
C GLY A 34 1.40 -7.69 36.54
N GLY A 35 0.96 -8.47 35.55
CA GLY A 35 1.74 -8.79 34.36
C GLY A 35 1.90 -7.57 33.42
N GLY A 36 2.95 -7.59 32.60
CA GLY A 36 3.15 -6.60 31.54
C GLY A 36 2.32 -6.93 30.30
N GLY A 37 1.70 -5.91 29.72
CA GLY A 37 0.91 -6.03 28.50
C GLY A 37 1.76 -6.45 27.30
N ALA A 38 1.18 -7.25 26.40
CA ALA A 38 1.83 -7.60 25.15
C ALA A 38 1.90 -6.39 24.19
N GLY A 39 2.90 -6.37 23.32
CA GLY A 39 2.96 -5.42 22.23
C GLY A 39 1.82 -5.65 21.24
N GLY A 40 1.20 -4.57 20.81
CA GLY A 40 0.13 -4.59 19.81
C GLY A 40 0.66 -4.69 18.38
N THR A 41 -0.17 -4.30 17.43
CA THR A 41 0.19 -4.28 16.01
C THR A 41 0.17 -2.86 15.48
N LEU A 42 1.25 -2.45 14.81
CA LEU A 42 1.34 -1.21 14.05
C LEU A 42 1.34 -1.55 12.56
N PHE A 43 0.33 -1.07 11.83
CA PHE A 43 0.28 -1.18 10.37
C PHE A 43 0.50 0.21 9.74
N LEU A 44 1.54 0.32 8.92
CA LEU A 44 2.03 1.56 8.34
C LEU A 44 1.78 1.56 6.82
N GLU A 45 0.73 2.26 6.41
CA GLU A 45 0.36 2.49 5.03
C GLU A 45 0.85 3.87 4.56
N VAL A 46 2.18 4.01 4.42
CA VAL A 46 2.89 5.27 4.11
C VAL A 46 3.70 5.09 2.84
N ASN A 47 3.56 5.98 1.85
CA ASN A 47 4.25 5.82 0.56
C ASN A 47 5.68 6.39 0.59
N SER A 48 5.89 7.54 1.24
CA SER A 48 7.20 8.19 1.36
C SER A 48 7.48 8.69 2.77
N TRP A 49 8.77 8.77 3.11
CA TRP A 49 9.25 9.15 4.44
C TRP A 49 10.25 10.30 4.34
N ASN A 50 10.05 11.33 5.16
CA ASN A 50 10.94 12.46 5.28
C ASN A 50 11.22 12.71 6.76
N VAL A 51 12.16 11.93 7.31
CA VAL A 51 12.50 11.97 8.73
C VAL A 51 13.80 12.73 8.90
N VAL A 52 13.71 13.92 9.50
CA VAL A 52 14.87 14.81 9.70
C VAL A 52 15.65 14.41 10.94
N ALA A 53 16.98 14.58 10.91
CA ALA A 53 17.86 14.20 12.01
C ALA A 53 17.55 14.97 13.32
N ALA A 54 17.05 16.21 13.20
CA ALA A 54 16.62 17.01 14.34
C ALA A 54 15.36 16.47 15.03
N ALA A 55 14.58 15.62 14.36
CA ALA A 55 13.36 15.02 14.88
C ALA A 55 13.28 13.54 14.46
N PRO A 56 14.13 12.67 15.02
CA PRO A 56 14.14 11.25 14.66
C PRO A 56 12.82 10.58 15.04
N LEU A 57 12.45 9.51 14.33
CA LEU A 57 11.20 8.78 14.55
C LEU A 57 11.47 7.39 15.10
N THR A 58 10.86 7.07 16.24
CA THR A 58 10.83 5.74 16.81
C THR A 58 9.46 5.10 16.58
N MET A 59 9.45 3.90 16.00
CA MET A 59 8.27 3.06 15.82
C MET A 59 8.45 1.81 16.69
N SER A 60 7.54 1.58 17.63
CA SER A 60 7.64 0.47 18.57
C SER A 60 6.34 -0.30 18.72
N ALA A 61 6.48 -1.62 18.84
CA ALA A 61 5.41 -2.53 19.24
C ALA A 61 6.00 -3.66 20.10
N GLY A 62 6.59 -3.30 21.23
CA GLY A 62 7.15 -4.22 22.22
C GLY A 62 6.17 -4.55 23.34
N GLY A 63 6.34 -5.71 23.94
CA GLY A 63 5.70 -6.03 25.22
C GLY A 63 6.35 -5.27 26.37
N ALA A 64 5.58 -5.08 27.43
CA ALA A 64 6.02 -4.33 28.60
C ALA A 64 6.46 -5.23 29.75
N ASN A 65 7.21 -4.64 30.68
CA ASN A 65 7.70 -5.34 31.85
C ASN A 65 6.54 -5.68 32.81
N GLY A 66 6.62 -6.85 33.44
CA GLY A 66 5.75 -7.19 34.56
C GLY A 66 6.12 -6.41 35.83
N GLY A 67 5.15 -6.26 36.72
CA GLY A 67 5.30 -5.58 37.99
C GLY A 67 6.18 -6.36 38.96
N ASN A 68 6.90 -5.64 39.82
CA ASN A 68 7.73 -6.24 40.84
C ASN A 68 6.94 -6.42 42.15
N VAL A 69 7.33 -7.41 42.92
CA VAL A 69 6.95 -7.57 44.33
C VAL A 69 7.91 -6.77 45.21
N GLY A 70 7.36 -5.94 46.09
CA GLY A 70 8.10 -5.07 47.01
C GLY A 70 8.46 -5.72 48.36
N ASP A 71 7.98 -6.93 48.65
CA ASP A 71 8.22 -7.65 49.91
C ASP A 71 9.46 -8.58 49.85
N PRO A 72 10.21 -8.78 50.95
CA PRO A 72 11.33 -9.72 51.00
C PRO A 72 10.91 -11.19 50.83
N ASN A 73 9.69 -11.55 51.23
CA ASN A 73 9.14 -12.88 51.04
C ASN A 73 8.74 -13.08 49.57
N ARG A 74 8.73 -14.34 49.14
CA ARG A 74 8.38 -14.67 47.76
C ARG A 74 6.89 -14.57 47.52
N HIS A 75 6.51 -13.66 46.63
CA HIS A 75 5.20 -13.58 45.99
C HIS A 75 5.34 -13.73 44.47
N GLY A 76 4.22 -13.82 43.75
CA GLY A 76 4.27 -13.92 42.28
C GLY A 76 4.57 -12.57 41.65
N GLY A 77 5.77 -12.39 41.08
CA GLY A 77 6.05 -11.26 40.20
C GLY A 77 5.21 -11.34 38.92
N GLY A 78 4.94 -10.20 38.31
CA GLY A 78 4.20 -10.18 37.04
C GLY A 78 5.06 -10.71 35.90
N ALA A 79 4.53 -11.57 35.03
CA ALA A 79 5.26 -11.97 33.82
C ALA A 79 5.42 -10.78 32.84
N GLY A 80 6.43 -10.82 31.98
CA GLY A 80 6.63 -9.84 30.92
C GLY A 80 5.70 -10.08 29.72
N GLY A 81 5.35 -9.01 29.00
CA GLY A 81 4.51 -9.09 27.81
C GLY A 81 5.27 -9.58 26.57
N GLY A 82 4.62 -10.37 25.72
CA GLY A 82 5.18 -10.78 24.43
C GLY A 82 5.38 -9.60 23.47
N GLN A 83 6.28 -9.74 22.50
CA GLN A 83 6.47 -8.69 21.48
C GLN A 83 5.26 -8.59 20.55
N GLY A 84 5.06 -7.40 19.99
CA GLY A 84 4.06 -7.12 18.96
C GLY A 84 4.62 -7.21 17.54
N ALA A 85 3.90 -6.58 16.61
CA ALA A 85 4.24 -6.58 15.19
C ALA A 85 4.22 -5.17 14.58
N ILE A 86 5.14 -4.90 13.68
CA ILE A 86 5.17 -3.68 12.85
C ILE A 86 5.21 -4.11 11.40
N LEU A 87 4.19 -3.70 10.63
CA LEU A 87 4.01 -4.07 9.24
C LEU A 87 4.07 -2.82 8.36
N PHE A 88 4.93 -2.83 7.35
CA PHE A 88 5.06 -1.74 6.37
C PHE A 88 4.39 -2.12 5.05
N SER A 89 3.55 -1.25 4.49
CA SER A 89 3.01 -1.44 3.14
C SER A 89 4.01 -1.08 2.03
N SER A 90 5.09 -0.39 2.38
CA SER A 90 6.14 0.08 1.48
C SER A 90 7.51 -0.24 2.06
N ILE A 91 8.58 0.24 1.42
CA ILE A 91 9.94 0.11 1.96
C ILE A 91 10.00 0.81 3.33
N GLN A 92 10.47 0.08 4.34
CA GLN A 92 10.73 0.63 5.66
C GLN A 92 11.77 1.77 5.58
N PRO A 93 11.55 2.91 6.27
CA PRO A 93 12.55 3.97 6.32
C PRO A 93 13.78 3.50 7.11
N THR A 94 14.96 3.88 6.63
CA THR A 94 16.26 3.57 7.28
C THR A 94 16.95 4.81 7.83
N THR A 95 16.60 6.00 7.36
CA THR A 95 17.25 7.25 7.74
C THR A 95 16.55 7.90 8.94
N ASN A 96 17.30 8.16 10.02
CA ASN A 96 16.81 8.80 11.25
C ASN A 96 15.62 8.10 11.91
N THR A 97 15.49 6.79 11.67
CA THR A 97 14.38 5.98 12.16
C THR A 97 14.85 4.79 12.95
N THR A 98 14.16 4.52 14.06
CA THR A 98 14.32 3.30 14.86
C THR A 98 13.02 2.52 14.81
N THR A 99 13.08 1.25 14.43
CA THR A 99 11.92 0.35 14.46
C THR A 99 12.23 -0.82 15.37
N THR A 100 11.38 -1.08 16.36
CA THR A 100 11.65 -2.10 17.36
C THR A 100 10.43 -2.91 17.75
N THR A 101 10.60 -4.22 17.85
CA THR A 101 9.69 -5.11 18.57
C THR A 101 10.53 -5.89 19.58
N ALA A 102 10.13 -5.90 20.84
CA ALA A 102 10.88 -6.56 21.91
C ALA A 102 9.93 -7.15 22.93
N THR A 103 10.40 -8.13 23.69
CA THR A 103 9.64 -8.73 24.78
C THR A 103 9.84 -7.92 26.07
N GLY A 104 8.81 -7.88 26.89
CA GLY A 104 8.90 -7.38 28.25
C GLY A 104 9.63 -8.36 29.17
N THR A 105 10.32 -7.82 30.17
CA THR A 105 10.95 -8.63 31.22
C THR A 105 9.94 -8.99 32.32
N GLY A 106 10.02 -10.20 32.86
CA GLY A 106 9.24 -10.55 34.05
C GLY A 106 9.66 -9.73 35.26
N GLY A 107 8.73 -9.36 36.12
CA GLY A 107 9.00 -8.66 37.36
C GLY A 107 9.58 -9.57 38.44
N LEU A 108 10.15 -8.98 39.48
CA LEU A 108 10.74 -9.69 40.61
C LEU A 108 9.66 -10.36 41.47
N ASN A 109 9.93 -11.58 41.93
CA ASN A 109 9.09 -12.33 42.86
C ASN A 109 9.27 -11.88 44.32
N SER A 110 10.33 -11.13 44.62
CA SER A 110 10.59 -10.51 45.94
C SER A 110 11.65 -9.43 45.79
N THR A 111 11.87 -8.60 46.82
CA THR A 111 12.93 -7.59 46.80
C THR A 111 14.31 -8.27 46.61
N GLY A 112 14.93 -8.03 45.45
CA GLY A 112 16.21 -8.66 45.08
C GLY A 112 16.14 -10.16 44.72
N GLY A 113 14.92 -10.71 44.56
CA GLY A 113 14.69 -12.13 44.29
C GLY A 113 14.80 -12.54 42.81
N THR A 114 14.39 -13.78 42.55
CA THR A 114 14.22 -14.30 41.17
C THR A 114 13.08 -13.58 40.45
N ARG A 115 13.05 -13.67 39.11
CA ARG A 115 12.02 -13.02 38.29
C ARG A 115 10.97 -14.02 37.80
N ALA A 116 9.77 -13.51 37.50
CA ALA A 116 8.80 -14.19 36.67
C ALA A 116 9.31 -14.34 35.23
N ALA A 117 8.58 -15.11 34.42
CA ALA A 117 8.94 -15.34 33.03
C ALA A 117 8.93 -14.04 32.20
N ASN A 118 9.84 -13.95 31.23
CA ASN A 118 9.82 -12.91 30.21
C ASN A 118 8.70 -13.18 29.20
N GLY A 119 8.35 -12.15 28.43
CA GLY A 119 7.45 -12.29 27.31
C GLY A 119 8.03 -13.17 26.20
N ALA A 120 7.14 -13.70 25.35
CA ALA A 120 7.53 -14.53 24.23
C ALA A 120 7.91 -13.69 22.98
N GLY A 121 8.94 -14.15 22.26
CA GLY A 121 9.39 -13.59 20.99
C GLY A 121 10.91 -13.39 20.90
N VAL A 122 11.40 -13.18 19.67
CA VAL A 122 12.78 -12.78 19.39
C VAL A 122 12.79 -11.32 18.96
N ALA A 123 13.63 -10.50 19.60
CA ALA A 123 13.75 -9.08 19.30
C ALA A 123 13.79 -8.81 17.78
N ASN A 124 12.95 -7.89 17.34
CA ASN A 124 12.76 -7.45 15.96
C ASN A 124 12.17 -8.49 14.99
N SER A 125 11.89 -9.72 15.42
CA SER A 125 11.22 -10.73 14.57
C SER A 125 9.77 -10.36 14.23
N GLY A 126 9.16 -9.39 14.92
CA GLY A 126 7.83 -8.86 14.61
C GLY A 126 7.84 -7.74 13.58
N VAL A 127 9.02 -7.31 13.10
CA VAL A 127 9.14 -6.28 12.06
C VAL A 127 9.04 -6.97 10.70
N VAL A 128 7.96 -6.68 9.98
CA VAL A 128 7.64 -7.27 8.68
C VAL A 128 7.74 -6.18 7.62
N THR A 129 8.75 -6.31 6.75
CA THR A 129 9.07 -5.36 5.67
C THR A 129 8.55 -5.80 4.30
N THR A 130 7.69 -6.82 4.26
CA THR A 130 7.10 -7.28 3.00
C THR A 130 6.23 -6.18 2.43
N THR A 131 6.57 -5.68 1.25
CA THR A 131 5.76 -4.72 0.50
C THR A 131 4.38 -5.34 0.30
N PHE A 132 3.40 -4.98 1.13
CA PHE A 132 2.01 -5.26 0.79
C PHE A 132 1.75 -4.46 -0.47
N ILE A 133 1.60 -5.15 -1.59
CA ILE A 133 1.07 -4.59 -2.83
C ILE A 133 -0.20 -3.83 -2.46
N VAL A 134 -0.08 -2.51 -2.29
CA VAL A 134 -1.23 -1.61 -2.29
C VAL A 134 -1.95 -1.93 -3.57
N LEU A 135 -3.22 -2.28 -3.46
CA LEU A 135 -3.99 -2.84 -4.56
C LEU A 135 -3.83 -1.88 -5.77
N PRO A 136 -3.34 -2.37 -6.92
CA PRO A 136 -3.12 -1.51 -8.09
C PRO A 136 -4.40 -0.76 -8.42
N VAL A 137 -4.25 0.44 -9.01
CA VAL A 137 -5.38 1.28 -9.44
C VAL A 137 -6.51 0.43 -10.00
N LYS A 138 -7.73 0.63 -9.49
CA LYS A 138 -8.86 -0.20 -9.90
C LYS A 138 -9.43 0.35 -11.19
N LEU A 139 -9.09 -0.28 -12.32
CA LEU A 139 -9.70 0.00 -13.60
C LEU A 139 -11.14 -0.54 -13.61
N ILE A 140 -12.13 0.36 -13.58
CA ILE A 140 -13.55 0.01 -13.60
C ILE A 140 -13.98 -0.37 -15.03
N SER A 141 -13.59 0.46 -16.00
CA SER A 141 -13.96 0.25 -17.39
C SER A 141 -12.88 0.75 -18.34
N PHE A 142 -12.81 0.12 -19.50
CA PHE A 142 -12.02 0.58 -20.64
C PHE A 142 -12.78 0.18 -21.91
N SER A 143 -13.07 1.17 -22.74
CA SER A 143 -13.85 1.04 -23.98
C SER A 143 -13.34 2.04 -25.02
N GLY A 144 -13.76 1.86 -26.27
CA GLY A 144 -13.50 2.81 -27.33
C GLY A 144 -14.40 2.61 -28.53
N THR A 145 -14.40 3.60 -29.42
CA THR A 145 -15.10 3.61 -30.70
C THR A 145 -14.13 4.05 -31.79
N ILE A 146 -14.42 3.72 -33.05
CA ILE A 146 -13.58 4.09 -34.18
C ILE A 146 -14.43 4.57 -35.36
N ASP A 147 -14.20 5.82 -35.77
CA ASP A 147 -14.82 6.44 -36.95
C ASP A 147 -13.69 7.04 -37.81
N ALA A 148 -13.57 8.37 -37.84
CA ALA A 148 -12.45 9.07 -38.48
C ALA A 148 -11.12 8.85 -37.74
N GLY A 149 -11.19 8.53 -36.44
CA GLY A 149 -10.09 8.14 -35.56
C GLY A 149 -10.61 7.25 -34.44
N ALA A 150 -9.71 6.73 -33.60
CA ALA A 150 -10.10 5.93 -32.43
C ALA A 150 -10.27 6.82 -31.20
N SER A 151 -11.43 6.76 -30.57
CA SER A 151 -11.74 7.47 -29.32
C SER A 151 -11.83 6.46 -28.20
N LEU A 152 -10.92 6.57 -27.22
CA LEU A 152 -10.81 5.67 -26.09
C LEU A 152 -11.29 6.38 -24.82
N GLN A 153 -11.97 5.64 -23.94
CA GLN A 153 -12.43 6.12 -22.64
C GLN A 153 -12.20 5.04 -21.58
N TRP A 154 -11.74 5.46 -20.40
CA TRP A 154 -11.66 4.59 -19.24
C TRP A 154 -12.02 5.31 -17.96
N ILE A 155 -12.39 4.50 -16.98
CA ILE A 155 -12.75 4.93 -15.65
C ILE A 155 -11.91 4.14 -14.64
N THR A 156 -11.32 4.86 -13.70
CA THR A 156 -10.58 4.29 -12.57
C THR A 156 -11.20 4.72 -11.25
N GLU A 157 -10.83 4.02 -10.19
CA GLU A 157 -11.16 4.34 -8.81
C GLU A 157 -9.96 4.04 -7.93
N ASN A 158 -9.80 4.81 -6.86
CA ASN A 158 -8.70 4.68 -5.90
C ASN A 158 -7.32 4.74 -6.57
N GLU A 159 -7.02 5.85 -7.24
CA GLU A 159 -5.70 6.12 -7.83
C GLU A 159 -4.66 6.51 -6.77
N LYS A 160 -4.56 5.73 -5.69
CA LYS A 160 -3.56 5.96 -4.64
C LYS A 160 -2.22 5.43 -5.13
N SER A 161 -1.19 6.28 -5.09
CA SER A 161 0.17 5.92 -5.51
C SER A 161 0.32 5.58 -7.00
N PHE A 162 -0.61 6.04 -7.84
CA PHE A 162 -0.63 5.79 -9.27
C PHE A 162 0.04 6.94 -10.04
N SER A 163 0.81 6.63 -11.09
CA SER A 163 1.59 7.63 -11.85
C SER A 163 0.87 8.07 -13.12
N HIS A 164 0.68 7.14 -14.06
CA HIS A 164 0.16 7.47 -15.39
C HIS A 164 -0.30 6.22 -16.16
N PHE A 165 -1.09 6.48 -17.19
CA PHE A 165 -1.44 5.51 -18.22
C PHE A 165 -0.53 5.71 -19.43
N GLU A 166 0.10 4.64 -19.93
CA GLU A 166 0.60 4.58 -21.30
C GLU A 166 -0.44 3.87 -22.16
N ILE A 167 -0.95 4.58 -23.18
CA ILE A 167 -1.89 4.02 -24.16
C ILE A 167 -1.06 3.27 -25.18
N GLN A 168 -1.35 1.99 -25.36
CA GLN A 168 -0.65 1.14 -26.32
C GLN A 168 -1.58 0.67 -27.42
N PHE A 169 -1.06 0.65 -28.64
CA PHE A 169 -1.73 0.25 -29.86
C PHE A 169 -1.01 -0.94 -30.50
N SER A 170 -1.76 -1.80 -31.17
CA SER A 170 -1.26 -2.94 -31.93
C SER A 170 -2.19 -3.20 -33.14
N GLU A 171 -1.58 -3.56 -34.27
CA GLU A 171 -2.29 -3.97 -35.50
C GLU A 171 -2.54 -5.49 -35.54
N ASP A 172 -1.69 -6.27 -34.87
CA ASP A 172 -1.69 -7.73 -34.89
C ASP A 172 -2.20 -8.37 -33.59
N GLY A 173 -2.47 -7.55 -32.57
CA GLY A 173 -2.86 -7.98 -31.24
C GLY A 173 -1.72 -8.56 -30.39
N ASN A 174 -0.49 -8.60 -30.92
CA ASN A 174 0.68 -9.20 -30.28
C ASN A 174 1.75 -8.16 -29.93
N LYS A 175 2.14 -7.32 -30.88
CA LYS A 175 3.17 -6.28 -30.70
C LYS A 175 2.48 -4.95 -30.42
N PHE A 176 2.64 -4.48 -29.18
CA PHE A 176 2.06 -3.23 -28.70
C PHE A 176 3.13 -2.13 -28.61
N TYR A 177 2.81 -0.94 -29.11
CA TYR A 177 3.65 0.25 -29.03
C TYR A 177 2.91 1.43 -28.40
N GLY A 178 3.65 2.29 -27.71
CA GLY A 178 3.07 3.45 -27.04
C GLY A 178 2.62 4.51 -28.05
N VAL A 179 1.37 4.93 -27.96
CA VAL A 179 0.77 5.99 -28.80
C VAL A 179 0.37 7.23 -28.01
N GLY A 180 0.38 7.16 -26.68
CA GLY A 180 0.06 8.29 -25.83
C GLY A 180 0.38 8.01 -24.37
N LYS A 181 0.47 9.08 -23.58
CA LYS A 181 0.65 9.03 -22.13
C LYS A 181 -0.24 10.06 -21.46
N ILE A 182 -1.00 9.63 -20.45
CA ILE A 182 -1.90 10.49 -19.67
C ILE A 182 -1.55 10.31 -18.20
N SER A 183 -1.15 11.41 -17.55
CA SER A 183 -0.91 11.44 -16.11
C SER A 183 -2.18 11.14 -15.33
N ALA A 184 -2.05 10.46 -14.21
CA ALA A 184 -3.14 10.25 -13.29
C ALA A 184 -3.60 11.58 -12.66
N ASN A 185 -4.91 11.75 -12.49
CA ASN A 185 -5.49 12.85 -11.73
C ASN A 185 -5.33 12.61 -10.22
N GLY A 186 -5.25 11.34 -9.79
CA GLY A 186 -5.09 10.94 -8.40
C GLY A 186 -6.39 10.96 -7.60
N GLY A 187 -6.28 10.52 -6.34
CA GLY A 187 -7.34 10.59 -5.34
C GLY A 187 -8.13 9.28 -5.12
N ASN A 188 -9.07 9.33 -4.17
CA ASN A 188 -9.88 8.17 -3.75
C ASN A 188 -11.20 8.04 -4.53
N GLY A 189 -11.50 8.99 -5.41
CA GLY A 189 -12.74 9.04 -6.17
C GLY A 189 -12.66 8.33 -7.52
N ARG A 190 -13.78 8.32 -8.23
CA ARG A 190 -13.85 7.87 -9.62
C ARG A 190 -13.24 8.94 -10.53
N GLN A 191 -12.32 8.54 -11.40
CA GLN A 191 -11.72 9.40 -12.40
C GLN A 191 -12.08 8.89 -13.80
N THR A 192 -12.35 9.82 -14.72
CA THR A 192 -12.69 9.51 -16.11
C THR A 192 -11.66 10.14 -17.04
N TYR A 193 -11.19 9.36 -18.00
CA TYR A 193 -10.17 9.77 -18.95
C TYR A 193 -10.63 9.51 -20.37
N ASN A 194 -10.06 10.28 -21.31
CA ASN A 194 -10.27 10.09 -22.74
C ASN A 194 -8.95 10.23 -23.49
N PHE A 195 -8.85 9.54 -24.62
CA PHE A 195 -7.72 9.65 -25.54
C PHE A 195 -8.20 9.48 -26.97
N ASN A 196 -7.76 10.37 -27.87
CA ASN A 196 -8.07 10.28 -29.29
C ASN A 196 -6.80 9.93 -30.07
N SER A 197 -6.85 8.83 -30.82
CA SER A 197 -5.78 8.37 -31.70
C SER A 197 -6.17 8.59 -33.16
N LYS A 198 -5.22 9.10 -33.96
CA LYS A 198 -5.40 9.17 -35.41
C LYS A 198 -5.26 7.77 -35.99
N VAL A 199 -6.31 7.30 -36.66
CA VAL A 199 -6.27 6.06 -37.42
C VAL A 199 -6.33 6.40 -38.90
N THR A 200 -5.36 5.91 -39.67
CA THR A 200 -5.21 6.25 -41.09
C THR A 200 -5.61 5.12 -42.04
N HIS A 201 -5.75 3.89 -41.53
CA HIS A 201 -6.05 2.71 -42.35
C HIS A 201 -7.25 1.92 -41.79
N ALA A 202 -7.94 1.23 -42.69
CA ALA A 202 -8.98 0.28 -42.32
C ALA A 202 -8.36 -0.97 -41.66
N GLY A 203 -9.22 -1.78 -41.06
CA GLY A 203 -8.83 -3.03 -40.40
C GLY A 203 -9.17 -3.07 -38.92
N ILE A 204 -8.53 -4.01 -38.23
CA ILE A 204 -8.71 -4.23 -36.79
C ILE A 204 -7.60 -3.49 -36.04
N HIS A 205 -8.00 -2.79 -34.99
CA HIS A 205 -7.15 -1.97 -34.16
C HIS A 205 -7.26 -2.41 -32.71
N TYR A 206 -6.16 -2.84 -32.11
CA TYR A 206 -6.12 -3.33 -30.73
C TYR A 206 -5.52 -2.27 -29.81
N TYR A 207 -6.22 -1.97 -28.72
CA TYR A 207 -5.74 -1.04 -27.71
C TYR A 207 -5.71 -1.67 -26.32
N ARG A 208 -4.70 -1.30 -25.54
CA ARG A 208 -4.62 -1.60 -24.11
C ARG A 208 -4.01 -0.42 -23.37
N LEU A 209 -4.26 -0.35 -22.07
CA LEU A 209 -3.60 0.56 -21.15
C LEU A 209 -2.49 -0.19 -20.44
N LYS A 210 -1.29 0.38 -20.39
CA LYS A 210 -0.29 0.03 -19.40
C LYS A 210 -0.42 1.04 -18.26
N MET A 211 -0.86 0.56 -17.11
CA MET A 211 -1.11 1.36 -15.92
C MET A 211 0.15 1.31 -15.06
N VAL A 212 0.82 2.44 -14.88
CA VAL A 212 2.13 2.53 -14.20
C VAL A 212 1.96 3.21 -12.84
N ASP A 213 2.43 2.54 -11.79
CA ASP A 213 2.48 3.06 -10.43
C ASP A 213 3.68 4.00 -10.23
N ASN A 214 3.67 4.79 -9.14
CA ASN A 214 4.78 5.70 -8.82
C ASN A 214 6.10 4.98 -8.50
N ASP A 215 6.07 3.68 -8.19
CA ASP A 215 7.26 2.84 -8.00
C ASP A 215 7.79 2.24 -9.32
N GLY A 216 7.15 2.55 -10.46
CA GLY A 216 7.52 2.07 -11.79
C GLY A 216 6.98 0.68 -12.14
N LYS A 217 6.30 -0.02 -11.23
CA LYS A 217 5.58 -1.26 -11.57
C LYS A 217 4.40 -0.94 -12.46
N PHE A 218 3.97 -1.93 -13.23
CA PHE A 218 2.85 -1.76 -14.12
C PHE A 218 2.02 -3.02 -14.27
N ILE A 219 0.74 -2.81 -14.58
CA ILE A 219 -0.20 -3.85 -15.00
C ILE A 219 -0.88 -3.42 -16.30
N TYR A 220 -1.30 -4.39 -17.10
CA TYR A 220 -2.05 -4.12 -18.32
C TYR A 220 -3.55 -4.24 -18.10
N SER A 221 -4.33 -3.41 -18.79
CA SER A 221 -5.77 -3.62 -18.92
C SER A 221 -6.09 -4.82 -19.81
N LYS A 222 -7.38 -5.16 -19.87
CA LYS A 222 -7.91 -5.92 -21.01
C LYS A 222 -7.59 -5.21 -22.33
N ILE A 223 -7.49 -5.98 -23.41
CA ILE A 223 -7.39 -5.45 -24.76
C ILE A 223 -8.81 -5.15 -25.25
N ILE A 224 -9.00 -3.97 -25.85
CA ILE A 224 -10.21 -3.65 -26.61
C ILE A 224 -9.89 -3.71 -28.10
N THR A 225 -10.87 -4.14 -28.88
CA THR A 225 -10.75 -4.32 -30.32
C THR A 225 -11.70 -3.36 -31.02
N LEU A 226 -11.16 -2.53 -31.90
CA LEU A 226 -11.93 -1.58 -32.70
C LEU A 226 -11.79 -1.95 -34.17
N ARG A 227 -12.91 -2.00 -34.91
CA ARG A 227 -12.89 -2.37 -36.33
C ARG A 227 -13.31 -1.18 -37.17
N ARG A 228 -12.40 -0.70 -38.02
CA ARG A 228 -12.69 0.31 -39.03
C ARG A 228 -12.96 -0.38 -40.36
N SER A 229 -14.14 -0.16 -40.92
CA SER A 229 -14.43 -0.59 -42.29
C SER A 229 -13.68 0.31 -43.28
N GLU A 230 -13.29 -0.26 -44.42
CA GLU A 230 -12.98 0.57 -45.58
C GLU A 230 -14.22 1.38 -45.94
N ASN A 231 -14.03 2.67 -46.23
CA ASN A 231 -15.06 3.50 -46.83
C ASN A 231 -15.27 3.03 -48.27
N ASN A 232 -15.94 1.90 -48.47
CA ASN A 232 -16.54 1.60 -49.75
C ASN A 232 -17.76 2.51 -49.90
N ASN A 233 -17.53 3.70 -50.44
CA ASN A 233 -18.53 4.43 -51.22
C ASN A 233 -18.84 3.65 -52.52
N ALA A 234 -19.15 2.36 -52.39
CA ALA A 234 -19.89 1.63 -53.41
C ALA A 234 -21.37 1.90 -53.10
N GLY A 235 -21.83 3.08 -53.48
CA GLY A 235 -23.26 3.33 -53.58
C GLY A 235 -23.84 2.28 -54.52
N ILE A 236 -24.69 1.40 -53.98
CA ILE A 236 -25.58 0.61 -54.83
C ILE A 236 -26.57 1.60 -55.44
N SER A 237 -26.33 1.98 -56.69
CA SER A 237 -27.31 2.63 -57.56
C SER A 237 -28.01 1.55 -58.37
N ILE A 238 -29.29 1.31 -58.03
CA ILE A 238 -30.18 0.45 -58.82
C ILE A 238 -30.92 1.38 -59.78
N PHE A 239 -30.69 1.20 -61.08
CA PHE A 239 -31.50 1.82 -62.12
C PHE A 239 -32.62 0.85 -62.53
N PRO A 240 -33.85 1.31 -62.79
CA PRO A 240 -34.89 0.45 -63.34
C PRO A 240 -34.48 -0.05 -64.73
N ASN A 241 -34.65 -1.35 -64.97
CA ASN A 241 -34.61 -1.93 -66.31
C ASN A 241 -36.03 -1.91 -66.88
N PRO A 242 -36.33 -1.11 -67.92
CA PRO A 242 -37.65 -1.10 -68.56
C PRO A 242 -37.88 -2.42 -69.30
N ALA A 243 -39.02 -3.06 -69.06
CA ALA A 243 -39.58 -4.02 -70.00
C ALA A 243 -40.84 -3.39 -70.62
N THR A 244 -40.88 -3.42 -71.95
CA THR A 244 -41.97 -3.00 -72.84
C THR A 244 -43.32 -3.62 -72.48
#